data_AF-A0A7Z9I400-F1
#
_entry.id   AF-A0A7Z9I400-F1
#
_cell.length_a   1.000
_cell.length_b   1.000
_cell.length_c   1.000
_cell.angle_alpha   90.00
_cell.angle_beta   90.00
_cell.angle_gamma   90.00
#
_symmetry.space_group_name_H-M   'P 1'
#
loop_
_entity.id
_entity.type
_entity.pdbx_description
1 polymer ?
#
loop_
_entity_poly.entity_id
_entity_poly.type
_entity_poly.pdbx_seq_one_letter_code
_entity_poly.pdbx_strand_id
1 'polypeptide(L)'
;MDITSIIPISGDHFEDFMLLTNPEHKSSRTKQAWQALQQQIQAHVPSAQRIDLNRICVDTIMMELLIFPVVEHWKRPLTNAEWAHIDKESKQLEKQMEKLRKLSSLVRKKDPLAFPDLAPLFNKIFKHNQELRNNWDAFKRAWSDYKKDWQQFQTMKKQLLRSKQKSSKSQPETFQKDSSSAKDIEPPVSPPMFLRDRWHALRISSKALEIEILHQCQRYRDGSIDDQESTDETHPGVIFLVEELRKIYLKTHGFELIERVKLVQERNDQLMQELQPYFPEPIISAEMRAATKPTTKQRDAFAEKSKKGNSNAAKTLRKIIFFMILLFLAAFVIFLFQKQGPSQKKNIINHLKFVPKNKTLTAKSSTANKLSVHTLEDMLQGFGSNIHVQESNARLKKMVTASPEILENIANSILQEIGKNTVFVFSEAQSLFLFWKGKLEKYASPEDLRKKLEQLDRQYRDVESLWKKMGDNAPENIKVIPDILDGKSTYALEMLDENGDPLQVYMTEEGVLLRLSNGKLLDKPLTPQEATQKISEF
;
A
#
# COMPACT_ATOMS: atom_id res chain seq x y z
N MET A 1 -0.59 -1.91 -46.12
CA MET A 1 -1.13 -2.39 -44.83
C MET A 1 -2.46 -1.71 -44.66
N ASP A 2 -3.55 -2.48 -44.48
CA ASP A 2 -4.87 -1.90 -44.20
C ASP A 2 -4.75 -0.95 -43.01
N ILE A 3 -5.23 0.28 -43.17
CA ILE A 3 -5.17 1.33 -42.16
C ILE A 3 -6.06 0.88 -41.01
N THR A 4 -5.47 0.23 -40.02
CA THR A 4 -6.07 0.07 -38.69
C THR A 4 -6.46 1.47 -38.21
N SER A 5 -7.75 1.80 -38.21
CA SER A 5 -8.23 3.11 -37.78
C SER A 5 -7.93 3.27 -36.29
N ILE A 6 -7.15 4.28 -35.94
CA ILE A 6 -6.85 4.63 -34.55
C ILE A 6 -7.89 5.66 -34.10
N ILE A 7 -8.59 5.35 -33.00
CA ILE A 7 -9.41 6.34 -32.29
C ILE A 7 -8.49 7.07 -31.30
N PRO A 8 -8.37 8.41 -31.39
CA PRO A 8 -7.47 9.19 -30.55
C PRO A 8 -7.93 9.27 -29.09
N ILE A 9 -7.05 9.77 -28.23
CA ILE A 9 -7.37 9.97 -26.81
C ILE A 9 -8.27 11.21 -26.65
N SER A 10 -9.57 11.02 -26.46
CA SER A 10 -10.51 12.14 -26.24
C SER A 10 -10.51 12.67 -24.79
N GLY A 11 -9.99 11.86 -23.85
CA GLY A 11 -10.08 12.11 -22.41
C GLY A 11 -11.49 11.95 -21.86
N ASP A 12 -12.40 11.32 -22.61
CA ASP A 12 -13.72 10.98 -22.09
C ASP A 12 -13.60 9.88 -21.05
N HIS A 13 -14.48 9.90 -20.05
CA HIS A 13 -14.46 9.00 -18.90
C HIS A 13 -13.26 9.16 -17.96
N PHE A 14 -12.42 10.19 -18.16
CA PHE A 14 -11.28 10.42 -17.26
C PHE A 14 -11.73 10.77 -15.83
N GLU A 15 -12.86 11.45 -15.69
CA GLU A 15 -13.44 11.78 -14.38
C GLU A 15 -13.92 10.53 -13.62
N ASP A 16 -14.26 9.44 -14.32
CA ASP A 16 -14.78 8.21 -13.70
C ASP A 16 -13.71 7.52 -12.86
N PHE A 17 -12.46 7.48 -13.31
CA PHE A 17 -11.35 6.97 -12.51
C PHE A 17 -10.86 7.97 -11.46
N MET A 18 -11.12 9.28 -11.61
CA MET A 18 -10.80 10.24 -10.54
C MET A 18 -11.61 9.96 -9.27
N LEU A 19 -12.78 9.34 -9.38
CA LEU A 19 -13.57 8.88 -8.23
C LEU A 19 -12.88 7.75 -7.43
N LEU A 20 -11.97 6.98 -8.05
CA LEU A 20 -11.13 5.99 -7.35
C LEU A 20 -10.11 6.65 -6.41
N THR A 21 -9.89 7.95 -6.55
CA THR A 21 -8.96 8.73 -5.73
C THR A 21 -9.68 9.59 -4.68
N ASN A 22 -11.01 9.64 -4.70
CA ASN A 22 -11.81 10.43 -3.75
C ASN A 22 -11.99 9.63 -2.44
N PRO A 23 -11.53 10.12 -1.27
CA PRO A 23 -11.64 9.42 0.01
C PRO A 23 -13.06 8.94 0.36
N GLU A 24 -14.09 9.71 0.02
CA GLU A 24 -15.49 9.41 0.37
C GLU A 24 -16.06 8.24 -0.44
N HIS A 25 -15.62 8.09 -1.69
CA HIS A 25 -16.15 7.08 -2.61
C HIS A 25 -15.16 5.96 -2.92
N LYS A 26 -13.92 6.06 -2.45
CA LYS A 26 -12.81 5.17 -2.83
C LYS A 26 -13.12 3.70 -2.59
N SER A 27 -13.71 3.35 -1.44
CA SER A 27 -14.00 1.95 -1.11
C SER A 27 -15.00 1.32 -2.08
N SER A 28 -16.14 1.97 -2.29
CA SER A 28 -17.20 1.47 -3.19
C SER A 28 -16.74 1.47 -4.65
N ARG A 29 -16.06 2.53 -5.09
CA ARG A 29 -15.55 2.65 -6.47
C ARG A 29 -14.44 1.64 -6.76
N THR A 30 -13.57 1.36 -5.80
CA THR A 30 -12.54 0.32 -5.97
C THR A 30 -13.17 -1.05 -6.20
N LYS A 31 -14.24 -1.40 -5.46
CA LYS A 31 -14.97 -2.65 -5.66
C LYS A 31 -15.60 -2.72 -7.06
N GLN A 32 -16.23 -1.64 -7.50
CA GLN A 32 -16.82 -1.55 -8.84
C GLN A 32 -15.75 -1.67 -9.94
N ALA A 33 -14.60 -1.01 -9.78
CA ALA A 33 -13.50 -1.07 -10.75
C ALA A 33 -12.90 -2.47 -10.86
N TRP A 34 -12.79 -3.22 -9.75
CA TRP A 34 -12.38 -4.63 -9.80
C TRP A 34 -13.37 -5.51 -10.59
N GLN A 35 -14.68 -5.30 -10.38
CA GLN A 35 -15.72 -6.02 -11.12
C GLN A 35 -15.71 -5.65 -12.60
N ALA A 36 -15.59 -4.36 -12.92
CA ALA A 36 -15.48 -3.86 -14.28
C ALA A 36 -14.26 -4.45 -15.00
N LEU A 37 -13.10 -4.48 -14.34
CA LEU A 37 -11.88 -5.10 -14.88
C LEU A 37 -12.10 -6.59 -15.18
N GLN A 38 -12.73 -7.34 -14.28
CA GLN A 38 -13.04 -8.75 -14.49
C GLN A 38 -13.99 -8.97 -15.68
N GLN A 39 -15.03 -8.12 -15.81
CA GLN A 39 -15.96 -8.17 -16.94
C GLN A 39 -15.26 -7.84 -18.26
N GLN A 40 -14.40 -6.83 -18.28
CA GLN A 40 -13.61 -6.45 -19.46
C GLN A 40 -12.69 -7.57 -19.93
N ILE A 41 -12.03 -8.27 -19.00
CA ILE A 41 -11.19 -9.44 -19.31
C ILE A 41 -12.01 -10.54 -19.98
N GLN A 42 -13.18 -10.85 -19.43
CA GLN A 42 -14.06 -11.91 -19.92
C GLN A 42 -14.72 -11.58 -21.26
N ALA A 43 -15.08 -10.32 -21.47
CA ALA A 43 -15.70 -9.83 -22.70
C ALA A 43 -14.69 -9.45 -23.79
N HIS A 44 -13.38 -9.60 -23.52
CA HIS A 44 -12.34 -9.19 -24.45
C HIS A 44 -12.37 -10.03 -25.72
N VAL A 45 -12.57 -9.36 -26.85
CA VAL A 45 -12.41 -9.92 -28.20
C VAL A 45 -11.30 -9.14 -28.88
N PRO A 46 -10.23 -9.79 -29.38
CA PRO A 46 -9.18 -9.12 -30.13
C PRO A 46 -9.77 -8.44 -31.37
N SER A 47 -9.78 -7.10 -31.40
CA SER A 47 -10.21 -6.32 -32.56
C SER A 47 -9.06 -6.21 -33.54
N ALA A 48 -9.22 -6.77 -34.75
CA ALA A 48 -8.18 -6.76 -35.78
C ALA A 48 -8.18 -5.48 -36.66
N GLN A 49 -9.19 -4.61 -36.55
CA GLN A 49 -9.41 -3.53 -37.54
C GLN A 49 -9.38 -2.10 -36.97
N ARG A 50 -9.66 -1.90 -35.68
CA ARG A 50 -9.73 -0.56 -35.06
C ARG A 50 -9.21 -0.59 -33.63
N ILE A 51 -8.30 0.33 -33.31
CA ILE A 51 -7.74 0.51 -31.95
C ILE A 51 -8.31 1.76 -31.31
N ASP A 52 -8.83 1.61 -30.09
CA ASP A 52 -9.32 2.73 -29.27
C ASP A 52 -8.31 3.13 -28.19
N LEU A 53 -7.55 4.20 -28.43
CA LEU A 53 -6.56 4.68 -27.47
C LEU A 53 -7.18 5.30 -26.23
N ASN A 54 -8.39 5.88 -26.33
CA ASN A 54 -9.06 6.45 -25.16
C ASN A 54 -9.43 5.33 -24.18
N ARG A 55 -10.03 4.25 -24.68
CA ARG A 55 -10.36 3.06 -23.88
C ARG A 55 -9.12 2.45 -23.24
N ILE A 56 -8.05 2.25 -24.00
CA ILE A 56 -6.79 1.69 -23.49
C ILE A 56 -6.19 2.60 -22.41
N CYS A 57 -6.25 3.93 -22.60
CA CYS A 57 -5.78 4.90 -21.61
C CYS A 57 -6.57 4.81 -20.30
N VAL A 58 -7.89 4.75 -20.36
CA VAL A 58 -8.77 4.58 -19.18
C VAL A 58 -8.44 3.29 -18.44
N ASP A 59 -8.34 2.16 -19.15
CA ASP A 59 -8.00 0.87 -18.54
C ASP A 59 -6.60 0.89 -17.90
N THR A 60 -5.62 1.51 -18.57
CA THR A 60 -4.25 1.65 -18.06
C THR A 60 -4.23 2.43 -16.75
N ILE A 61 -4.92 3.57 -16.69
CA ILE A 61 -4.99 4.39 -15.47
C ILE A 61 -5.75 3.65 -14.36
N MET A 62 -6.85 2.98 -14.70
CA MET A 62 -7.60 2.18 -13.74
C MET A 62 -6.73 1.06 -13.14
N MET A 63 -6.04 0.28 -13.97
CA MET A 63 -5.13 -0.78 -13.52
C MET A 63 -4.02 -0.23 -12.61
N GLU A 64 -3.42 0.89 -12.99
CA GLU A 64 -2.39 1.56 -12.18
C GLU A 64 -2.94 1.98 -10.80
N LEU A 65 -4.15 2.53 -10.74
CA LEU A 65 -4.80 2.93 -9.48
C LEU A 65 -5.21 1.73 -8.61
N LEU A 66 -5.60 0.61 -9.24
CA LEU A 66 -5.98 -0.62 -8.54
C LEU A 66 -4.77 -1.35 -7.97
N ILE A 67 -3.63 -1.36 -8.69
CA ILE A 67 -2.41 -2.03 -8.24
C ILE A 67 -1.66 -1.20 -7.21
N PHE A 68 -1.68 0.14 -7.31
CA PHE A 68 -0.86 1.03 -6.48
C PHE A 68 -0.96 0.75 -4.95
N PRO A 69 -2.15 0.57 -4.34
CA PRO A 69 -2.27 0.25 -2.92
C PRO A 69 -1.74 -1.14 -2.52
N VAL A 70 -1.60 -2.05 -3.49
CA VAL A 70 -1.17 -3.45 -3.28
C VAL A 70 0.35 -3.55 -3.31
N VAL A 71 0.99 -2.88 -4.27
CA VAL A 71 2.45 -2.95 -4.47
C VAL A 71 3.23 -1.84 -3.75
N GLU A 72 2.59 -0.72 -3.40
CA GLU A 72 3.22 0.38 -2.67
C GLU A 72 2.56 0.67 -1.31
N HIS A 73 3.39 1.05 -0.33
CA HIS A 73 2.90 1.56 0.97
C HIS A 73 2.33 2.99 0.81
N TRP A 74 1.12 3.09 0.29
CA TRP A 74 0.50 4.37 -0.04
C TRP A 74 0.18 5.26 1.18
N LYS A 75 0.01 4.67 2.38
CA LYS A 75 -0.25 5.37 3.66
C LYS A 75 1.01 5.86 4.40
N ARG A 76 2.21 5.83 3.79
CA ARG A 76 3.43 6.39 4.41
C ARG A 76 3.67 7.86 4.03
N PRO A 77 4.37 8.66 4.85
CA PRO A 77 4.84 9.99 4.45
C PRO A 77 5.73 9.95 3.20
N LEU A 78 5.82 11.06 2.46
CA LEU A 78 6.73 11.16 1.32
C LEU A 78 8.18 11.01 1.79
N THR A 79 8.94 10.16 1.11
CA THR A 79 10.39 10.13 1.23
C THR A 79 10.97 11.42 0.62
N ASN A 80 12.19 11.77 1.03
CA ASN A 80 12.90 12.91 0.44
C ASN A 80 13.05 12.77 -1.09
N ALA A 81 13.21 11.54 -1.59
CA ALA A 81 13.32 11.26 -3.02
C ALA A 81 12.01 11.55 -3.76
N GLU A 82 10.87 11.10 -3.21
CA GLU A 82 9.54 11.37 -3.77
C GLU A 82 9.21 12.85 -3.73
N TRP A 83 9.53 13.53 -2.62
CA TRP A 83 9.32 14.97 -2.50
C TRP A 83 10.09 15.73 -3.58
N ALA A 84 11.39 15.43 -3.73
CA ALA A 84 12.23 16.07 -4.75
C ALA A 84 11.75 15.76 -6.17
N HIS A 85 11.25 14.54 -6.40
CA HIS A 85 10.66 14.13 -7.67
C HIS A 85 9.41 14.96 -7.99
N ILE A 86 8.44 15.02 -7.09
CA ILE A 86 7.19 15.77 -7.26
C ILE A 86 7.47 17.26 -7.41
N ASP A 87 8.42 17.81 -6.65
CA ASP A 87 8.82 19.22 -6.80
C ASP A 87 9.39 19.52 -8.18
N LYS A 88 10.21 18.61 -8.71
CA LYS A 88 10.74 18.71 -10.08
C LYS A 88 9.61 18.61 -11.11
N GLU A 89 8.68 17.67 -10.95
CA GLU A 89 7.54 17.53 -11.84
C GLU A 89 6.65 18.78 -11.83
N SER A 90 6.36 19.34 -10.65
CA SER A 90 5.58 20.58 -10.51
C SER A 90 6.23 21.76 -11.25
N LYS A 91 7.57 21.88 -11.21
CA LYS A 91 8.29 22.90 -12.00
C LYS A 91 8.20 22.66 -13.50
N GLN A 92 8.17 21.40 -13.94
CA GLN A 92 7.99 21.06 -15.35
C GLN A 92 6.55 21.32 -15.82
N LEU A 93 5.57 21.10 -14.95
CA LEU A 93 4.15 21.35 -15.20
C LEU A 93 3.89 22.81 -15.58
N GLU A 94 4.48 23.77 -14.87
CA GLU A 94 4.32 25.19 -15.19
C GLU A 94 4.83 25.54 -16.60
N LYS A 95 5.98 24.97 -16.99
CA LYS A 95 6.52 25.13 -18.36
C LYS A 95 5.62 24.49 -19.40
N GLN A 96 5.05 23.33 -19.09
CA GLN A 96 4.10 22.62 -19.95
C GLN A 96 2.81 23.43 -20.14
N MET A 97 2.23 23.96 -19.05
CA MET A 97 1.02 24.80 -19.11
C MET A 97 1.25 26.02 -20.00
N GLU A 98 2.40 26.69 -19.85
CA GLU A 98 2.73 27.85 -20.67
C GLU A 98 2.87 27.50 -22.15
N LYS A 99 3.54 26.38 -22.47
CA LYS A 99 3.64 25.88 -23.85
C LYS A 99 2.26 25.61 -24.44
N LEU A 100 1.36 24.98 -23.69
CA LEU A 100 0.01 24.65 -24.14
C LEU A 100 -0.88 25.89 -24.30
N ARG A 101 -0.75 26.91 -23.43
CA ARG A 101 -1.47 28.19 -23.59
C ARG A 101 -1.07 28.90 -24.89
N LYS A 102 0.23 28.94 -25.19
CA LYS A 102 0.74 29.49 -26.45
C LYS A 102 0.22 28.72 -27.65
N LEU A 103 0.22 27.39 -27.58
CA LEU A 103 -0.29 26.53 -28.65
C LEU A 103 -1.80 26.74 -28.86
N SER A 104 -2.60 26.74 -27.80
CA SER A 104 -4.04 26.99 -27.86
C SER A 104 -4.34 28.33 -28.52
N SER A 105 -3.59 29.37 -28.15
CA SER A 105 -3.70 30.71 -28.76
C SER A 105 -3.29 30.73 -30.23
N LEU A 106 -2.27 29.95 -30.60
CA LEU A 106 -1.80 29.83 -31.99
C LEU A 106 -2.83 29.13 -32.86
N VAL A 107 -3.39 28.01 -32.41
CA VAL A 107 -4.43 27.26 -33.14
C VAL A 107 -5.66 28.16 -33.35
N ARG A 108 -6.12 28.84 -32.30
CA ARG A 108 -7.25 29.79 -32.41
C ARG A 108 -7.02 30.90 -33.44
N LYS A 109 -5.77 31.33 -33.63
CA LYS A 109 -5.41 32.37 -34.60
C LYS A 109 -5.25 31.82 -36.02
N LYS A 110 -4.62 30.66 -36.18
CA LYS A 110 -4.30 30.08 -37.50
C LYS A 110 -5.49 29.36 -38.12
N ASP A 111 -6.33 28.72 -37.32
CA ASP A 111 -7.48 27.94 -37.78
C ASP A 111 -8.63 28.03 -36.76
N PRO A 112 -9.41 29.13 -36.82
CA PRO A 112 -10.54 29.33 -35.92
C PRO A 112 -11.66 28.29 -36.07
N LEU A 113 -11.75 27.62 -37.23
CA LEU A 113 -12.81 26.66 -37.54
C LEU A 113 -12.52 25.27 -36.96
N ALA A 114 -11.26 24.85 -36.90
CA ALA A 114 -10.86 23.60 -36.23
C ALA A 114 -10.69 23.75 -34.70
N PHE A 115 -10.58 24.97 -34.18
CA PHE A 115 -10.38 25.21 -32.75
C PHE A 115 -11.49 24.65 -31.85
N PRO A 116 -12.80 24.75 -32.18
CA PRO A 116 -13.88 24.17 -31.38
C PRO A 116 -13.72 22.67 -31.11
N ASP A 117 -13.20 21.90 -32.08
CA ASP A 117 -13.00 20.45 -31.92
C ASP A 117 -11.82 20.13 -30.98
N LEU A 118 -10.80 20.99 -30.95
CA LEU A 118 -9.62 20.86 -30.09
C LEU A 118 -9.81 21.48 -28.69
N ALA A 119 -10.73 22.43 -28.56
CA ALA A 119 -10.95 23.17 -27.32
C ALA A 119 -11.28 22.27 -26.11
N PRO A 120 -12.10 21.21 -26.23
CA PRO A 120 -12.34 20.27 -25.13
C PRO A 120 -11.06 19.65 -24.56
N LEU A 121 -10.11 19.25 -25.42
CA LEU A 121 -8.84 18.66 -24.98
C LEU A 121 -8.00 19.69 -24.20
N PHE A 122 -7.90 20.92 -24.72
CA PHE A 122 -7.22 22.02 -24.03
C PHE A 122 -7.88 22.33 -22.66
N ASN A 123 -9.21 22.39 -22.61
CA ASN A 123 -9.93 22.65 -21.37
C ASN A 123 -9.69 21.57 -20.32
N LYS A 124 -9.75 20.28 -20.72
CA LYS A 124 -9.48 19.14 -19.81
C LYS A 124 -8.05 19.20 -19.27
N ILE A 125 -7.03 19.36 -20.12
CA ILE A 125 -5.63 19.40 -19.65
C ILE A 125 -5.36 20.61 -18.75
N PHE A 126 -5.97 21.77 -19.03
CA PHE A 126 -5.82 22.93 -18.15
C PHE A 126 -6.47 22.71 -16.79
N LYS A 127 -7.64 22.06 -16.74
CA LYS A 127 -8.30 21.67 -15.49
C LYS A 127 -7.41 20.73 -14.68
N HIS A 128 -6.90 19.65 -15.29
CA HIS A 128 -6.03 18.69 -14.60
C HIS A 128 -4.74 19.34 -14.09
N ASN A 129 -4.11 20.19 -14.91
CA ASN A 129 -2.87 20.87 -14.54
C ASN A 129 -3.09 21.89 -13.41
N GLN A 130 -4.21 22.62 -13.42
CA GLN A 130 -4.57 23.52 -12.33
C GLN A 130 -4.75 22.75 -11.03
N GLU A 131 -5.40 21.59 -11.09
CA GLU A 131 -5.60 20.74 -9.93
C GLU A 131 -4.28 20.18 -9.38
N LEU A 132 -3.40 19.68 -10.24
CA LEU A 132 -2.04 19.26 -9.85
C LEU A 132 -1.31 20.38 -9.10
N ARG A 133 -1.27 21.59 -9.67
CA ARG A 133 -0.65 22.75 -9.04
C ARG A 133 -1.24 23.03 -7.66
N ASN A 134 -2.57 23.12 -7.58
CA ASN A 134 -3.28 23.40 -6.34
C ASN A 134 -2.99 22.35 -5.26
N ASN A 135 -3.01 21.06 -5.63
CA ASN A 135 -2.76 19.94 -4.72
C ASN A 135 -1.33 20.00 -4.13
N TRP A 136 -0.32 20.25 -4.96
CA TRP A 136 1.06 20.35 -4.49
C TRP A 136 1.30 21.60 -3.63
N ASP A 137 0.78 22.75 -4.04
CA ASP A 137 0.96 23.99 -3.31
C ASP A 137 0.21 24.01 -1.98
N ALA A 138 -0.98 23.41 -1.91
CA ALA A 138 -1.73 23.25 -0.67
C ALA A 138 -0.98 22.33 0.31
N PHE A 139 -0.50 21.18 -0.18
CA PHE A 139 0.26 20.24 0.64
C PHE A 139 1.56 20.84 1.18
N LYS A 140 2.35 21.53 0.33
CA LYS A 140 3.58 22.23 0.77
C LYS A 140 3.30 23.27 1.86
N ARG A 141 2.22 24.04 1.72
CA ARG A 141 1.81 25.05 2.71
C ARG A 141 1.45 24.39 4.04
N ALA A 142 0.53 23.42 4.03
CA ALA A 142 0.14 22.69 5.23
C ALA A 142 1.34 22.04 5.95
N TRP A 143 2.28 21.46 5.20
CA TRP A 143 3.49 20.86 5.76
C TRP A 143 4.47 21.90 6.33
N SER A 144 4.62 23.03 5.66
CA SER A 144 5.44 24.16 6.13
C SER A 144 4.88 24.75 7.42
N ASP A 145 3.57 24.95 7.50
CA ASP A 145 2.91 25.53 8.67
C ASP A 145 2.99 24.57 9.86
N TYR A 146 2.69 23.27 9.65
CA TYR A 146 2.92 22.25 10.68
C TYR A 146 4.36 22.25 11.23
N LYS A 147 5.36 22.41 10.36
CA LYS A 147 6.77 22.46 10.80
C LYS A 147 7.04 23.68 11.69
N LYS A 148 6.45 24.84 11.39
CA LYS A 148 6.57 26.05 12.23
C LYS A 148 5.88 25.83 13.57
N ASP A 149 4.65 25.32 13.56
CA ASP A 149 3.87 25.06 14.77
C ASP A 149 4.57 24.04 15.66
N TRP A 150 5.18 23.00 15.07
CA TRP A 150 5.98 22.04 15.80
C TRP A 150 7.22 22.67 16.44
N GLN A 151 7.91 23.59 15.75
CA GLN A 151 9.04 24.33 16.32
C GLN A 151 8.60 25.22 17.49
N GLN A 152 7.46 25.89 17.38
CA GLN A 152 6.88 26.69 18.45
C GLN A 152 6.51 25.81 19.65
N PHE A 153 5.83 24.70 19.41
CA PHE A 153 5.49 23.69 20.42
C PHE A 153 6.73 23.20 21.19
N GLN A 154 7.81 22.82 20.48
CA GLN A 154 9.06 22.39 21.10
C GLN A 154 9.71 23.51 21.93
N THR A 155 9.59 24.76 21.47
CA THR A 155 10.12 25.94 22.18
C THR A 155 9.34 26.21 23.47
N MET A 156 8.00 26.20 23.40
CA MET A 156 7.13 26.38 24.57
C MET A 156 7.30 25.24 25.59
N LYS A 157 7.41 23.99 25.12
CA LYS A 157 7.71 22.83 25.97
C LYS A 157 9.04 22.99 26.71
N LYS A 158 10.10 23.45 26.02
CA LYS A 158 11.39 23.74 26.65
C LYS A 158 11.32 24.91 27.65
N GLN A 159 10.53 25.95 27.37
CA GLN A 159 10.34 27.09 28.27
C GLN A 159 9.59 26.66 29.55
N LEU A 160 8.55 25.84 29.45
CA LEU A 160 7.82 25.28 30.58
C LEU A 160 8.69 24.35 31.45
N LEU A 161 9.53 23.53 30.83
CA LEU A 161 10.49 22.71 31.57
C LEU A 161 11.50 23.58 32.33
N ARG A 162 11.96 24.68 31.73
CA ARG A 162 12.89 25.63 32.38
C ARG A 162 12.23 26.46 33.48
N SER A 163 10.96 26.85 33.35
CA SER A 163 10.24 27.59 34.39
C SER A 163 9.93 26.70 35.60
N LYS A 164 9.55 25.43 35.39
CA LYS A 164 9.39 24.43 36.46
C LYS A 164 10.71 24.13 37.21
N GLN A 165 11.85 24.13 36.51
CA GLN A 165 13.17 23.97 37.15
C GLN A 165 13.68 25.22 37.90
N LYS A 166 13.21 26.41 37.54
CA LYS A 166 13.56 27.66 38.25
C LYS A 166 12.67 27.88 39.48
N SER A 167 11.38 27.52 39.43
CA SER A 167 10.49 27.64 40.59
C SER A 167 10.87 26.71 41.74
N SER A 168 11.56 25.59 41.46
CA SER A 168 12.03 24.66 42.51
C SER A 168 13.28 25.12 43.27
N LYS A 169 13.91 26.25 42.91
CA LYS A 169 15.14 26.74 43.55
C LYS A 169 14.99 28.06 44.32
N SER A 170 13.80 28.64 44.37
CA SER A 170 13.60 29.91 45.07
C SER A 170 12.13 30.15 45.42
N GLN A 171 11.65 29.60 46.54
CA GLN A 171 10.85 30.32 47.55
C GLN A 171 10.44 29.41 48.74
N PRO A 172 10.30 29.95 49.97
CA PRO A 172 9.85 29.22 51.17
C PRO A 172 8.33 29.00 51.18
N GLU A 173 7.91 27.99 51.94
CA GLU A 173 6.53 27.53 52.14
C GLU A 173 5.64 28.60 52.81
N THR A 174 5.11 29.53 52.05
CA THR A 174 3.85 30.23 52.38
C THR A 174 3.37 30.92 51.12
N PHE A 175 2.09 30.74 50.77
CA PHE A 175 1.44 31.07 49.49
C PHE A 175 1.52 29.99 48.39
N GLN A 176 0.98 28.80 48.70
CA GLN A 176 0.38 27.95 47.67
C GLN A 176 -1.13 28.23 47.60
N LYS A 177 -1.52 29.29 46.88
CA LYS A 177 -2.83 29.35 46.23
C LYS A 177 -2.60 29.84 44.81
N ASP A 178 -3.14 29.06 43.87
CA ASP A 178 -3.31 29.34 42.44
C ASP A 178 -2.09 29.14 41.51
N SER A 179 -1.64 27.88 41.34
CA SER A 179 -0.88 27.50 40.13
C SER A 179 -1.18 26.09 39.58
N SER A 180 -2.43 25.61 39.72
CA SER A 180 -2.84 24.32 39.15
C SER A 180 -3.32 24.37 37.69
N SER A 181 -3.21 25.51 36.98
CA SER A 181 -3.55 25.58 35.55
C SER A 181 -2.32 25.67 34.65
N ALA A 182 -1.36 24.76 34.82
CA ALA A 182 -0.43 24.47 33.73
C ALA A 182 -1.24 23.82 32.60
N LYS A 183 -1.80 24.63 31.69
CA LYS A 183 -2.42 24.14 30.45
C LYS A 183 -1.43 23.15 29.82
N ASP A 184 -1.83 21.88 29.73
CA ASP A 184 -1.09 20.90 28.95
C ASP A 184 -0.97 21.47 27.54
N ILE A 185 0.26 21.76 27.11
CA ILE A 185 0.49 22.22 25.76
C ILE A 185 0.27 21.01 24.86
N GLU A 186 -0.76 21.07 24.04
CA GLU A 186 -1.07 20.04 23.07
C GLU A 186 -0.13 20.14 21.85
N PRO A 187 0.28 18.99 21.28
CA PRO A 187 1.04 18.98 20.03
C PRO A 187 0.17 19.47 18.87
N PRO A 188 0.74 20.14 17.85
CA PRO A 188 -0.02 20.53 16.67
C PRO A 188 -0.50 19.30 15.89
N VAL A 189 -1.68 19.42 15.28
CA VAL A 189 -2.30 18.37 14.48
C VAL A 189 -1.48 18.13 13.21
N SER A 190 -1.18 16.87 12.90
CA SER A 190 -0.44 16.53 11.67
C SER A 190 -1.24 16.90 10.43
N PRO A 191 -0.61 17.47 9.39
CA PRO A 191 -1.28 17.85 8.16
C PRO A 191 -1.79 16.61 7.40
N PRO A 192 -2.80 16.78 6.53
CA PRO A 192 -3.30 15.69 5.72
C PRO A 192 -2.18 15.09 4.84
N MET A 193 -2.26 13.77 4.64
CA MET A 193 -1.33 13.07 3.78
C MET A 193 -1.44 13.51 2.32
N PHE A 194 -0.32 13.51 1.61
CA PHE A 194 -0.32 13.76 0.17
C PHE A 194 -1.10 12.69 -0.59
N LEU A 195 -2.07 13.11 -1.39
CA LEU A 195 -2.92 12.25 -2.22
C LEU A 195 -2.16 11.73 -3.44
N ARG A 196 -1.31 10.72 -3.24
CA ARG A 196 -0.46 10.13 -4.28
C ARG A 196 -1.26 9.57 -5.44
N ASP A 197 -2.31 8.82 -5.14
CA ASP A 197 -3.22 8.23 -6.12
C ASP A 197 -3.83 9.31 -7.03
N ARG A 198 -4.33 10.40 -6.43
CA ARG A 198 -4.87 11.53 -7.18
C ARG A 198 -3.82 12.25 -8.01
N TRP A 199 -2.63 12.47 -7.45
CA TRP A 199 -1.50 13.05 -8.19
C TRP A 199 -1.12 12.19 -9.40
N HIS A 200 -0.98 10.88 -9.22
CA HIS A 200 -0.60 9.95 -10.28
C HIS A 200 -1.67 9.88 -11.39
N ALA A 201 -2.95 9.77 -11.03
CA ALA A 201 -4.05 9.77 -12.00
C ALA A 201 -4.06 11.03 -12.86
N LEU A 202 -3.97 12.20 -12.22
CA LEU A 202 -3.89 13.50 -12.91
C LEU A 202 -2.65 13.61 -13.77
N ARG A 203 -1.50 13.10 -13.30
CA ARG A 203 -0.23 13.19 -14.03
C ARG A 203 -0.24 12.37 -15.32
N ILE A 204 -0.72 11.13 -15.27
CA ILE A 204 -0.80 10.23 -16.42
C ILE A 204 -1.83 10.77 -17.42
N SER A 205 -3.02 11.13 -16.96
CA SER A 205 -4.06 11.71 -17.82
C SER A 205 -3.65 13.04 -18.47
N SER A 206 -3.00 13.95 -17.73
CA SER A 206 -2.43 15.18 -18.32
C SER A 206 -1.36 14.87 -19.35
N LYS A 207 -0.58 13.79 -19.18
CA LYS A 207 0.45 13.42 -20.16
C LYS A 207 -0.17 12.82 -21.43
N ALA A 208 -1.19 11.99 -21.28
CA ALA A 208 -1.97 11.45 -22.39
C ALA A 208 -2.58 12.56 -23.24
N LEU A 209 -3.28 13.50 -22.59
CA LEU A 209 -3.87 14.67 -23.24
C LEU A 209 -2.81 15.57 -23.89
N GLU A 210 -1.66 15.75 -23.23
CA GLU A 210 -0.58 16.56 -23.81
C GLU A 210 -0.15 15.96 -25.15
N ILE A 211 0.16 14.67 -25.17
CA ILE A 211 0.63 13.95 -26.35
C ILE A 211 -0.38 14.06 -27.48
N GLU A 212 -1.65 13.82 -27.19
CA GLU A 212 -2.73 13.94 -28.18
C GLU A 212 -2.83 15.36 -28.74
N ILE A 213 -2.86 16.37 -27.87
CA ILE A 213 -2.88 17.78 -28.29
C ILE A 213 -1.66 18.11 -29.14
N LEU A 214 -0.47 17.62 -28.77
CA LEU A 214 0.74 17.91 -29.53
C LEU A 214 0.69 17.27 -30.92
N HIS A 215 0.12 16.07 -31.03
CA HIS A 215 -0.01 15.33 -32.28
C HIS A 215 -1.04 16.00 -33.20
N GLN A 216 -2.26 16.24 -32.72
CA GLN A 216 -3.31 16.89 -33.51
C GLN A 216 -2.95 18.33 -33.92
N CYS A 217 -2.11 19.01 -33.14
CA CYS A 217 -1.66 20.37 -33.44
C CYS A 217 -0.32 20.45 -34.19
N GLN A 218 0.24 19.32 -34.66
CA GLN A 218 1.57 19.28 -35.27
C GLN A 218 1.69 20.22 -36.48
N ARG A 219 0.69 20.22 -37.37
CA ARG A 219 0.59 21.09 -38.56
C ARG A 219 0.68 22.59 -38.25
N TYR A 220 0.32 23.03 -37.05
CA TYR A 220 0.38 24.45 -36.69
C TYR A 220 1.76 24.89 -36.18
N ARG A 221 2.61 23.94 -35.75
CA ARG A 221 3.95 24.21 -35.21
C ARG A 221 5.01 24.37 -36.28
N ASP A 222 4.99 23.49 -37.28
CA ASP A 222 6.11 23.38 -38.22
C ASP A 222 6.00 24.36 -39.40
N GLY A 223 4.90 25.11 -39.48
CA GLY A 223 4.74 26.22 -40.42
C GLY A 223 4.45 25.80 -41.86
N SER A 224 4.60 24.52 -42.23
CA SER A 224 4.01 23.99 -43.46
C SER A 224 2.60 23.45 -43.18
N ILE A 225 1.64 23.95 -43.94
CA ILE A 225 0.37 23.26 -44.18
C ILE A 225 0.68 22.30 -45.33
N ASP A 226 1.59 21.34 -45.11
CA ASP A 226 1.67 20.20 -46.02
C ASP A 226 0.76 19.14 -45.44
N ASP A 227 -0.27 18.78 -46.20
CA ASP A 227 -1.12 17.60 -46.01
C ASP A 227 -0.33 16.31 -46.28
N GLN A 228 0.90 16.23 -45.79
CA GLN A 228 1.62 14.97 -45.72
C GLN A 228 1.25 14.32 -44.40
N GLU A 229 0.25 13.43 -44.47
CA GLU A 229 0.15 12.31 -43.52
C GLU A 229 1.55 11.73 -43.37
N SER A 230 2.14 11.87 -42.18
CA SER A 230 3.45 11.32 -41.89
C SER A 230 3.38 9.80 -42.05
N THR A 231 3.84 9.32 -43.20
CA THR A 231 4.00 7.90 -43.48
C THR A 231 5.11 7.34 -42.61
N ASP A 232 4.80 6.25 -41.89
CA ASP A 232 5.69 5.35 -41.14
C ASP A 232 5.96 5.57 -39.64
N GLU A 233 5.52 6.66 -38.99
CA GLU A 233 5.70 6.78 -37.53
C GLU A 233 4.48 6.31 -36.73
N THR A 234 4.68 5.32 -35.84
CA THR A 234 3.68 4.84 -34.89
C THR A 234 3.08 6.01 -34.10
N HIS A 235 1.74 6.09 -34.05
CA HIS A 235 1.00 7.16 -33.36
C HIS A 235 1.57 7.42 -31.95
N PRO A 236 1.93 8.67 -31.58
CA PRO A 236 2.62 8.96 -30.31
C PRO A 236 1.86 8.48 -29.06
N GLY A 237 0.53 8.46 -29.12
CA GLY A 237 -0.31 7.89 -28.06
C GLY A 237 -0.11 6.39 -27.84
N VAL A 238 0.16 5.62 -28.90
CA VAL A 238 0.47 4.17 -28.81
C VAL A 238 1.80 3.97 -28.07
N ILE A 239 2.83 4.74 -28.42
CA ILE A 239 4.14 4.68 -27.77
C ILE A 239 4.01 4.97 -26.27
N PHE A 240 3.26 6.03 -25.93
CA PHE A 240 3.02 6.40 -24.54
C PHE A 240 2.31 5.30 -23.75
N LEU A 241 1.22 4.74 -24.28
CA LEU A 241 0.46 3.71 -23.58
C LEU A 241 1.28 2.43 -23.40
N VAL A 242 2.09 2.04 -24.38
CA VAL A 242 3.01 0.91 -24.23
C VAL A 242 4.00 1.13 -23.09
N GLU A 243 4.58 2.32 -22.95
CA GLU A 243 5.47 2.63 -21.84
C GLU A 243 4.77 2.55 -20.47
N GLU A 244 3.51 2.98 -20.38
CA GLU A 244 2.73 2.83 -19.13
C GLU A 244 2.38 1.36 -18.84
N LEU A 245 1.96 0.57 -19.84
CA LEU A 245 1.69 -0.87 -19.69
C LEU A 245 2.97 -1.67 -19.32
N ARG A 246 4.14 -1.27 -19.85
CA ARG A 246 5.45 -1.81 -19.46
C ARG A 246 5.75 -1.56 -17.98
N LYS A 247 5.40 -0.39 -17.44
CA LYS A 247 5.57 -0.10 -16.01
C LYS A 247 4.65 -0.98 -15.16
N ILE A 248 3.39 -1.16 -15.56
CA ILE A 248 2.45 -2.06 -14.87
C ILE A 248 2.99 -3.49 -14.88
N TYR A 249 3.48 -3.97 -16.03
CA TYR A 249 4.13 -5.29 -16.13
C TYR A 249 5.28 -5.45 -15.13
N LEU A 250 6.18 -4.46 -15.05
CA LEU A 250 7.31 -4.52 -14.10
C LEU A 250 6.88 -4.41 -12.64
N LYS A 251 5.86 -3.60 -12.33
CA LYS A 251 5.36 -3.38 -10.95
C LYS A 251 4.62 -4.59 -10.40
N THR A 252 3.89 -5.30 -11.25
CA THR A 252 3.10 -6.47 -10.86
C THR A 252 3.94 -7.73 -10.72
N HIS A 253 5.16 -7.74 -11.26
CA HIS A 253 6.07 -8.86 -11.14
C HIS A 253 6.49 -9.12 -9.68
N GLY A 254 6.50 -10.39 -9.26
CA GLY A 254 6.74 -10.82 -7.89
C GLY A 254 5.50 -10.87 -7.00
N PHE A 255 4.33 -10.47 -7.52
CA PHE A 255 3.04 -10.51 -6.82
C PHE A 255 2.06 -11.51 -7.44
N GLU A 256 2.57 -12.50 -8.19
CA GLU A 256 1.79 -13.49 -8.94
C GLU A 256 0.91 -14.38 -8.05
N LEU A 257 1.15 -14.40 -6.74
CA LEU A 257 0.32 -15.14 -5.78
C LEU A 257 -0.97 -14.39 -5.39
N ILE A 258 -1.10 -13.11 -5.73
CA ILE A 258 -2.29 -12.29 -5.39
C ILE A 258 -3.28 -12.34 -6.56
N GLU A 259 -4.48 -12.91 -6.35
CA GLU A 259 -5.49 -13.11 -7.41
C GLU A 259 -5.90 -11.80 -8.10
N ARG A 260 -6.03 -10.70 -7.35
CA ARG A 260 -6.30 -9.37 -7.92
C ARG A 260 -5.18 -8.86 -8.84
N VAL A 261 -3.92 -9.18 -8.53
CA VAL A 261 -2.78 -8.81 -9.38
C VAL A 261 -2.78 -9.61 -10.66
N LYS A 262 -3.22 -10.88 -10.63
CA LYS A 262 -3.39 -11.69 -11.85
C LYS A 262 -4.39 -11.07 -12.81
N LEU A 263 -5.50 -10.52 -12.32
CA LEU A 263 -6.48 -9.82 -13.18
C LEU A 263 -5.82 -8.61 -13.88
N VAL A 264 -5.02 -7.83 -13.15
CA VAL A 264 -4.28 -6.70 -13.72
C VAL A 264 -3.27 -7.19 -14.76
N GLN A 265 -2.52 -8.27 -14.48
CA GLN A 265 -1.56 -8.86 -15.42
C GLN A 265 -2.26 -9.36 -16.68
N GLU A 266 -3.37 -10.08 -16.55
CA GLU A 266 -4.15 -10.60 -17.66
C GLU A 266 -4.70 -9.49 -18.55
N ARG A 267 -5.31 -8.45 -17.98
CA ARG A 267 -5.78 -7.29 -18.76
C ARG A 267 -4.62 -6.54 -19.40
N ASN A 268 -3.51 -6.34 -18.68
CA ASN A 268 -2.32 -5.68 -19.20
C ASN A 268 -1.74 -6.45 -20.40
N ASP A 269 -1.69 -7.78 -20.33
CA ASP A 269 -1.25 -8.64 -21.43
C ASP A 269 -2.18 -8.56 -22.64
N GLN A 270 -3.50 -8.55 -22.44
CA GLN A 270 -4.48 -8.33 -23.51
C GLN A 270 -4.23 -6.97 -24.21
N LEU A 271 -4.08 -5.89 -23.45
CA LEU A 271 -3.84 -4.56 -24.00
C LEU A 271 -2.49 -4.45 -24.73
N MET A 272 -1.44 -5.10 -24.22
CA MET A 272 -0.16 -5.16 -24.92
C MET A 272 -0.25 -5.96 -26.22
N GLN A 273 -1.02 -7.05 -26.24
CA GLN A 273 -1.26 -7.82 -27.48
C GLN A 273 -2.01 -6.98 -28.52
N GLU A 274 -3.00 -6.19 -28.10
CA GLU A 274 -3.72 -5.27 -29.00
C GLU A 274 -2.76 -4.24 -29.64
N LEU A 275 -1.78 -3.73 -28.90
CA LEU A 275 -0.82 -2.73 -29.39
C LEU A 275 0.40 -3.32 -30.11
N GLN A 276 0.65 -4.63 -29.99
CA GLN A 276 1.82 -5.31 -30.56
C GLN A 276 2.00 -5.11 -32.08
N PRO A 277 0.95 -5.06 -32.92
CA PRO A 277 1.10 -4.83 -34.36
C PRO A 277 1.80 -3.50 -34.74
N TYR A 278 1.84 -2.53 -33.84
CA TYR A 278 2.44 -1.21 -34.07
C TYR A 278 3.95 -1.15 -33.75
N PHE A 279 4.54 -2.29 -33.37
CA PHE A 279 5.96 -2.39 -33.05
C PHE A 279 6.58 -3.55 -33.81
N PRO A 280 7.72 -3.33 -34.50
CA PRO A 280 8.44 -4.39 -35.20
C PRO A 280 9.09 -5.39 -34.22
N GLU A 281 9.41 -4.92 -33.01
CA GLU A 281 9.96 -5.74 -31.94
C GLU A 281 8.90 -6.09 -30.89
N PRO A 282 9.06 -7.21 -30.15
CA PRO A 282 8.18 -7.53 -29.03
C PRO A 282 8.11 -6.37 -28.01
N ILE A 283 6.91 -5.95 -27.66
CA ILE A 283 6.69 -4.87 -26.69
C ILE A 283 7.36 -5.20 -25.35
N ILE A 284 7.31 -6.46 -24.91
CA ILE A 284 8.10 -6.93 -23.77
C ILE A 284 9.41 -7.52 -24.29
N SER A 285 10.51 -6.80 -24.08
CA SER A 285 11.84 -7.21 -24.53
C SER A 285 12.36 -8.44 -23.77
N ALA A 286 13.31 -9.16 -24.38
CA ALA A 286 13.98 -10.28 -23.72
C ALA A 286 14.69 -9.84 -22.42
N GLU A 287 15.21 -8.61 -22.37
CA GLU A 287 15.81 -8.03 -21.16
C GLU A 287 14.78 -7.81 -20.06
N MET A 288 13.58 -7.30 -20.39
CA MET A 288 12.48 -7.17 -19.41
C MET A 288 12.00 -8.54 -18.92
N ARG A 289 11.93 -9.55 -19.80
CA ARG A 289 11.65 -10.94 -19.39
C ARG A 289 12.76 -11.50 -18.50
N ALA A 290 14.02 -11.19 -18.77
CA ALA A 290 15.15 -11.64 -17.96
C ALA A 290 15.18 -10.95 -16.59
N ALA A 291 14.86 -9.65 -16.53
CA ALA A 291 14.69 -8.90 -15.28
C ALA A 291 13.51 -9.43 -14.44
N THR A 292 12.54 -10.09 -15.09
CA THR A 292 11.38 -10.74 -14.48
C THR A 292 11.51 -12.27 -14.38
N LYS A 293 12.69 -12.85 -14.62
CA LYS A 293 12.96 -14.28 -14.36
C LYS A 293 13.65 -14.45 -13.01
N PRO A 294 13.26 -15.44 -12.19
CA PRO A 294 14.05 -15.81 -11.02
C PRO A 294 15.43 -16.29 -11.50
N THR A 295 16.48 -15.56 -11.14
CA THR A 295 17.85 -15.87 -11.56
C THR A 295 18.30 -17.17 -10.92
N THR A 296 18.14 -18.28 -11.64
CA THR A 296 18.73 -19.59 -11.32
C THR A 296 19.97 -19.77 -12.17
N LYS A 297 21.11 -19.25 -11.70
CA LYS A 297 22.46 -19.75 -12.05
C LYS A 297 23.32 -19.65 -10.78
N GLN A 298 23.50 -20.77 -10.09
CA GLN A 298 24.69 -21.64 -10.17
C GLN A 298 25.99 -20.84 -10.01
N ARG A 299 26.49 -20.85 -8.77
CA ARG A 299 27.93 -20.88 -8.52
C ARG A 299 28.46 -22.14 -9.21
N ASP A 300 29.41 -21.99 -10.12
CA ASP A 300 30.73 -22.59 -9.98
C ASP A 300 31.64 -22.24 -11.17
N ALA A 301 32.92 -22.07 -10.83
CA ALA A 301 34.10 -21.98 -11.67
C ALA A 301 34.23 -20.78 -12.64
N PHE A 302 35.15 -19.86 -12.34
CA PHE A 302 36.52 -19.98 -12.87
C PHE A 302 37.43 -19.00 -12.13
N ALA A 303 38.35 -19.57 -11.35
CA ALA A 303 39.57 -18.90 -10.98
C ALA A 303 40.48 -18.95 -12.20
N GLU A 304 40.84 -17.80 -12.77
CA GLU A 304 42.06 -17.72 -13.57
C GLU A 304 42.72 -16.35 -13.43
N LYS A 305 43.94 -16.39 -12.92
CA LYS A 305 44.86 -15.26 -12.78
C LYS A 305 45.24 -14.75 -14.17
N SER A 306 45.29 -13.44 -14.38
CA SER A 306 46.13 -12.88 -15.45
C SER A 306 46.94 -11.68 -14.97
N LYS A 307 48.26 -11.84 -15.11
CA LYS A 307 49.33 -10.91 -14.76
C LYS A 307 49.35 -9.65 -15.62
N LYS A 308 49.91 -8.61 -15.03
CA LYS A 308 50.25 -7.29 -15.57
C LYS A 308 51.37 -7.42 -16.64
N GLY A 309 51.21 -6.75 -17.78
CA GLY A 309 52.24 -6.57 -18.81
C GLY A 309 52.19 -5.15 -19.37
N ASN A 310 53.34 -4.48 -19.36
CA ASN A 310 53.54 -3.07 -19.68
C ASN A 310 54.16 -2.96 -21.08
N SER A 311 53.74 -2.02 -21.93
CA SER A 311 54.62 -1.51 -23.01
C SER A 311 54.19 -0.08 -23.41
N ASN A 312 55.18 0.80 -23.53
CA ASN A 312 55.03 2.26 -23.45
C ASN A 312 55.18 2.97 -24.81
N ALA A 313 54.96 2.28 -25.94
CA ALA A 313 55.16 2.84 -27.29
C ALA A 313 53.85 3.19 -28.04
N ALA A 314 52.68 2.96 -27.43
CA ALA A 314 51.37 3.22 -28.05
C ALA A 314 50.68 4.53 -27.58
N LYS A 315 51.40 5.42 -26.88
CA LYS A 315 50.81 6.59 -26.18
C LYS A 315 50.84 7.92 -26.93
N THR A 316 51.64 8.08 -27.97
CA THR A 316 51.78 9.36 -28.71
C THR A 316 50.91 9.42 -29.97
N LEU A 317 50.76 8.33 -30.73
CA LEU A 317 49.84 8.28 -31.88
C LEU A 317 48.36 8.30 -31.45
N ARG A 318 48.07 7.76 -30.26
CA ARG A 318 46.70 7.70 -29.69
C ARG A 318 46.18 9.06 -29.21
N LYS A 319 47.06 10.05 -28.97
CA LYS A 319 46.66 11.40 -28.50
C LYS A 319 46.21 12.33 -29.62
N ILE A 320 46.79 12.23 -30.81
CA ILE A 320 46.40 13.05 -31.98
C ILE A 320 45.06 12.57 -32.55
N ILE A 321 44.86 11.25 -32.63
CA ILE A 321 43.56 10.65 -32.99
C ILE A 321 42.49 10.97 -31.94
N PHE A 322 42.85 11.00 -30.64
CA PHE A 322 41.90 11.41 -29.59
C PHE A 322 41.47 12.87 -29.73
N PHE A 323 42.35 13.78 -30.14
CA PHE A 323 42.00 15.21 -30.26
C PHE A 323 41.05 15.50 -31.44
N MET A 324 41.23 14.82 -32.58
CA MET A 324 40.31 14.90 -33.72
C MET A 324 38.96 14.24 -33.41
N ILE A 325 38.96 13.12 -32.69
CA ILE A 325 37.74 12.47 -32.19
C ILE A 325 37.04 13.34 -31.13
N LEU A 326 37.77 14.09 -30.28
CA LEU A 326 37.18 14.97 -29.27
C LEU A 326 36.48 16.19 -29.88
N LEU A 327 37.01 16.74 -30.97
CA LEU A 327 36.38 17.84 -31.71
C LEU A 327 35.13 17.37 -32.45
N PHE A 328 35.16 16.19 -33.06
CA PHE A 328 33.96 15.56 -33.63
C PHE A 328 32.94 15.16 -32.54
N LEU A 329 33.38 14.69 -31.36
CA LEU A 329 32.50 14.44 -30.22
C LEU A 329 31.88 15.72 -29.66
N ALA A 330 32.62 16.83 -29.60
CA ALA A 330 32.08 18.10 -29.10
C ALA A 330 30.99 18.66 -30.03
N ALA A 331 31.20 18.60 -31.36
CA ALA A 331 30.18 18.99 -32.34
C ALA A 331 28.98 18.02 -32.37
N PHE A 332 29.24 16.70 -32.24
CA PHE A 332 28.20 15.67 -32.21
C PHE A 332 27.39 15.66 -30.91
N VAL A 333 28.00 16.01 -29.78
CA VAL A 333 27.33 16.17 -28.48
C VAL A 333 26.41 17.39 -28.49
N ILE A 334 26.83 18.52 -29.09
CA ILE A 334 25.95 19.71 -29.23
C ILE A 334 24.75 19.39 -30.15
N PHE A 335 24.97 18.62 -31.22
CA PHE A 335 23.89 18.18 -32.12
C PHE A 335 22.92 17.18 -31.46
N LEU A 336 23.42 16.27 -30.60
CA LEU A 336 22.58 15.33 -29.84
C LEU A 336 21.80 15.99 -28.69
N PHE A 337 22.35 17.03 -28.05
CA PHE A 337 21.67 17.74 -26.95
C PHE A 337 20.48 18.58 -27.39
N GLN A 338 20.35 18.93 -28.68
CA GLN A 338 19.17 19.63 -29.20
C GLN A 338 18.03 18.69 -29.63
N LYS A 339 18.32 17.41 -29.93
CA LYS A 339 17.31 16.43 -30.36
C LYS A 339 16.88 15.40 -29.29
N GLN A 340 17.60 15.27 -28.19
CA GLN A 340 17.20 14.36 -27.11
C GLN A 340 16.59 15.11 -25.91
N GLY A 341 15.29 14.92 -25.70
CA GLY A 341 14.66 15.13 -24.40
C GLY A 341 15.37 14.31 -23.32
N PRO A 342 15.26 14.71 -22.04
CA PRO A 342 16.18 14.29 -20.98
C PRO A 342 16.22 12.76 -20.83
N SER A 343 17.42 12.22 -21.04
CA SER A 343 17.72 10.80 -20.87
C SER A 343 17.50 10.33 -19.43
N GLN A 344 16.92 9.14 -19.32
CA GLN A 344 16.67 8.41 -18.09
C GLN A 344 17.97 8.24 -17.29
N LYS A 345 18.03 8.85 -16.11
CA LYS A 345 18.84 8.28 -15.02
C LYS A 345 18.28 6.89 -14.76
N LYS A 346 19.12 5.86 -14.87
CA LYS A 346 18.84 4.51 -14.35
C LYS A 346 18.44 4.63 -12.88
N ASN A 347 17.13 4.64 -12.61
CA ASN A 347 16.60 4.37 -11.29
C ASN A 347 16.75 2.87 -11.10
N ILE A 348 17.87 2.46 -10.48
CA ILE A 348 17.97 1.14 -9.88
C ILE A 348 16.99 1.17 -8.70
N ILE A 349 15.79 0.64 -8.91
CA ILE A 349 14.88 0.32 -7.81
C ILE A 349 15.58 -0.77 -7.02
N ASN A 350 16.04 -0.46 -5.81
CA ASN A 350 16.57 -1.46 -4.89
C ASN A 350 15.40 -2.34 -4.44
N HIS A 351 15.17 -3.44 -5.16
CA HIS A 351 14.31 -4.52 -4.71
C HIS A 351 14.88 -5.05 -3.39
N LEU A 352 14.06 -5.08 -2.33
CA LEU A 352 14.35 -5.86 -1.13
C LEU A 352 14.42 -7.34 -1.55
N LYS A 353 15.64 -7.83 -1.76
CA LYS A 353 15.90 -9.21 -2.14
C LYS A 353 15.74 -10.07 -0.88
N PHE A 354 14.62 -10.78 -0.77
CA PHE A 354 14.47 -11.82 0.24
C PHE A 354 15.35 -13.00 -0.16
N VAL A 355 16.43 -13.23 0.60
CA VAL A 355 17.36 -14.36 0.39
C VAL A 355 17.26 -15.27 1.62
N PRO A 356 16.46 -16.35 1.59
CA PRO A 356 16.41 -17.29 2.70
C PRO A 356 17.78 -17.99 2.81
N LYS A 357 18.42 -17.87 3.98
CA LYS A 357 19.78 -18.39 4.22
C LYS A 357 19.83 -19.89 4.56
N ASN A 358 18.68 -20.57 4.68
CA ASN A 358 18.61 -21.98 5.07
C ASN A 358 17.91 -22.81 3.98
N LYS A 359 18.28 -24.10 3.88
CA LYS A 359 17.62 -25.09 2.99
C LYS A 359 16.11 -24.99 3.16
N THR A 360 15.41 -24.66 2.09
CA THR A 360 13.95 -24.68 2.03
C THR A 360 13.48 -26.10 2.30
N LEU A 361 12.88 -26.34 3.46
CA LEU A 361 12.09 -27.56 3.69
C LEU A 361 10.87 -27.46 2.77
N THR A 362 10.89 -28.20 1.68
CA THR A 362 9.72 -28.38 0.82
C THR A 362 8.76 -29.30 1.57
N ALA A 363 7.85 -28.71 2.34
CA ALA A 363 6.64 -29.41 2.69
C ALA A 363 5.83 -29.58 1.41
N LYS A 364 5.57 -30.82 0.98
CA LYS A 364 4.54 -31.10 -0.01
C LYS A 364 3.22 -30.64 0.61
N SER A 365 2.75 -29.43 0.26
CA SER A 365 1.42 -29.01 0.66
C SER A 365 0.42 -29.62 -0.33
N SER A 366 -0.57 -30.31 0.22
CA SER A 366 -1.77 -30.71 -0.49
C SER A 366 -2.44 -29.47 -1.06
N THR A 367 -2.84 -29.54 -2.33
CA THR A 367 -3.83 -28.65 -2.94
C THR A 367 -5.16 -28.81 -2.21
N ALA A 368 -5.47 -27.91 -1.28
CA ALA A 368 -6.83 -27.64 -0.82
C ALA A 368 -6.87 -26.27 -0.11
N ASN A 369 -7.91 -25.50 -0.42
CA ASN A 369 -8.33 -24.22 0.15
C ASN A 369 -7.61 -22.97 -0.39
N LYS A 370 -8.02 -22.58 -1.60
CA LYS A 370 -8.16 -21.15 -1.96
C LYS A 370 -9.00 -20.50 -0.86
N LEU A 371 -8.43 -19.54 -0.15
CA LEU A 371 -9.16 -18.63 0.72
C LEU A 371 -10.08 -17.78 -0.18
N SER A 372 -11.36 -18.13 -0.25
CA SER A 372 -12.39 -17.36 -0.93
C SER A 372 -12.48 -15.96 -0.32
N VAL A 373 -12.93 -15.00 -1.12
CA VAL A 373 -13.20 -13.59 -0.78
C VAL A 373 -14.40 -13.49 0.18
N HIS A 374 -14.31 -14.13 1.33
CA HIS A 374 -15.20 -14.01 2.47
C HIS A 374 -14.33 -13.46 3.59
N THR A 375 -14.65 -12.25 4.00
CA THR A 375 -13.86 -11.46 4.93
C THR A 375 -13.84 -12.19 6.27
N LEU A 376 -12.76 -12.07 7.04
CA LEU A 376 -12.66 -12.62 8.39
C LEU A 376 -13.88 -12.22 9.25
N GLU A 377 -14.42 -11.02 9.00
CA GLU A 377 -15.72 -10.53 9.47
C GLU A 377 -16.93 -11.41 9.09
N ASP A 378 -17.05 -11.82 7.83
CA ASP A 378 -18.15 -12.66 7.34
C ASP A 378 -18.08 -14.06 7.96
N MET A 379 -16.86 -14.57 8.19
CA MET A 379 -16.64 -15.77 8.99
C MET A 379 -17.14 -15.57 10.42
N LEU A 380 -16.67 -14.55 11.14
CA LEU A 380 -17.06 -14.35 12.55
C LEU A 380 -18.55 -14.01 12.74
N GLN A 381 -19.16 -13.25 11.81
CA GLN A 381 -20.60 -12.98 11.79
C GLN A 381 -21.43 -14.27 11.59
N GLY A 382 -20.95 -15.20 10.78
CA GLY A 382 -21.60 -16.50 10.58
C GLY A 382 -21.66 -17.38 11.83
N PHE A 383 -20.83 -17.11 12.84
CA PHE A 383 -20.75 -17.91 14.08
C PHE A 383 -21.40 -17.24 15.30
N GLY A 384 -21.81 -15.98 15.21
CA GLY A 384 -22.31 -15.24 16.37
C GLY A 384 -21.27 -15.11 17.51
N SER A 385 -19.97 -15.21 17.18
CA SER A 385 -18.90 -15.10 18.18
C SER A 385 -18.77 -13.66 18.67
N ASN A 386 -18.64 -13.47 19.98
CA ASN A 386 -18.39 -12.16 20.59
C ASN A 386 -16.95 -11.65 20.41
N ILE A 387 -16.08 -12.42 19.76
CA ILE A 387 -14.68 -12.05 19.51
C ILE A 387 -14.63 -11.12 18.30
N HIS A 388 -14.12 -9.90 18.50
CA HIS A 388 -14.03 -8.90 17.44
C HIS A 388 -12.85 -9.16 16.49
N VAL A 389 -12.99 -8.77 15.22
CA VAL A 389 -11.83 -8.64 14.32
C VAL A 389 -11.17 -7.30 14.57
N GLN A 390 -9.84 -7.32 14.66
CA GLN A 390 -9.05 -6.10 14.69
C GLN A 390 -8.27 -5.96 13.39
N GLU A 391 -8.36 -4.79 12.76
CA GLU A 391 -7.51 -4.49 11.61
C GLU A 391 -6.04 -4.51 12.02
N SER A 392 -5.21 -5.22 11.24
CA SER A 392 -3.78 -5.28 11.49
C SER A 392 -3.14 -3.89 11.37
N ASN A 393 -2.60 -3.39 12.48
CA ASN A 393 -1.91 -2.11 12.57
C ASN A 393 -0.39 -2.31 12.71
N ALA A 394 0.38 -1.23 12.69
CA ALA A 394 1.85 -1.30 12.76
C ALA A 394 2.38 -2.00 14.02
N ARG A 395 1.59 -2.02 15.10
CA ARG A 395 1.93 -2.65 16.38
C ARG A 395 1.68 -4.17 16.34
N LEU A 396 0.54 -4.61 15.80
CA LEU A 396 0.24 -6.03 15.59
C LEU A 396 1.22 -6.67 14.59
N LYS A 397 1.59 -5.95 13.54
CA LYS A 397 2.64 -6.37 12.59
C LYS A 397 3.98 -6.65 13.26
N LYS A 398 4.40 -5.78 14.19
CA LYS A 398 5.63 -5.99 14.96
C LYS A 398 5.53 -7.23 15.84
N MET A 399 4.36 -7.49 16.44
CA MET A 399 4.12 -8.65 17.30
C MET A 399 4.30 -9.98 16.56
N VAL A 400 3.94 -10.04 15.27
CA VAL A 400 4.12 -11.25 14.43
C VAL A 400 5.60 -11.58 14.15
N THR A 401 6.48 -10.58 14.16
CA THR A 401 7.91 -10.73 13.80
C THR A 401 8.88 -10.51 14.96
N ALA A 402 8.37 -10.19 16.14
CA ALA A 402 9.14 -9.78 17.31
C ALA A 402 9.83 -10.95 18.02
N SER A 403 10.92 -10.67 18.72
CA SER A 403 11.47 -11.59 19.73
C SER A 403 10.49 -11.75 20.90
N PRO A 404 10.57 -12.83 21.69
CA PRO A 404 9.67 -13.07 22.83
C PRO A 404 9.57 -11.88 23.80
N GLU A 405 10.69 -11.23 24.13
CA GLU A 405 10.73 -10.05 25.01
C GLU A 405 9.97 -8.84 24.42
N ILE A 406 10.06 -8.62 23.11
CA ILE A 406 9.35 -7.53 22.44
C ILE A 406 7.87 -7.85 22.30
N LEU A 407 7.54 -9.14 22.06
CA LEU A 407 6.15 -9.62 22.01
C LEU A 407 5.46 -9.40 23.35
N GLU A 408 6.11 -9.76 24.46
CA GLU A 408 5.57 -9.59 25.82
C GLU A 408 5.34 -8.10 26.14
N ASN A 409 6.27 -7.22 25.79
CA ASN A 409 6.09 -5.77 25.96
C ASN A 409 4.91 -5.22 25.16
N ILE A 410 4.75 -5.65 23.90
CA ILE A 410 3.64 -5.24 23.06
C ILE A 410 2.31 -5.75 23.64
N ALA A 411 2.27 -7.04 24.02
CA ALA A 411 1.12 -7.70 24.62
C ALA A 411 0.69 -7.02 25.92
N ASN A 412 1.61 -6.77 26.85
CA ASN A 412 1.35 -6.09 28.11
C ASN A 412 0.81 -4.68 27.89
N SER A 413 1.39 -3.96 26.93
CA SER A 413 0.86 -2.63 26.59
C SER A 413 -0.54 -2.71 25.97
N ILE A 414 -0.93 -3.79 25.26
CA ILE A 414 -2.29 -3.93 24.69
C ILE A 414 -3.27 -4.19 25.84
N LEU A 415 -2.89 -5.05 26.77
CA LEU A 415 -3.69 -5.35 27.95
C LEU A 415 -3.86 -4.15 28.89
N GLN A 416 -2.88 -3.24 28.94
CA GLN A 416 -2.99 -1.98 29.70
C GLN A 416 -3.92 -0.96 29.04
N GLU A 417 -3.90 -0.88 27.71
CA GLU A 417 -4.69 0.11 26.95
C GLU A 417 -6.16 -0.32 26.78
N ILE A 418 -6.39 -1.58 26.44
CA ILE A 418 -7.73 -2.10 26.11
C ILE A 418 -8.36 -2.82 27.31
N GLY A 419 -7.54 -3.51 28.10
CA GLY A 419 -7.97 -4.22 29.31
C GLY A 419 -7.44 -5.65 29.40
N LYS A 420 -7.39 -6.19 30.62
CA LYS A 420 -6.82 -7.52 30.92
C LYS A 420 -7.56 -8.70 30.28
N ASN A 421 -8.81 -8.50 29.83
CA ASN A 421 -9.66 -9.54 29.22
C ASN A 421 -9.76 -9.39 27.69
N THR A 422 -8.82 -8.69 27.07
CA THR A 422 -8.84 -8.43 25.63
C THR A 422 -8.61 -9.71 24.81
N VAL A 423 -9.51 -9.97 23.86
CA VAL A 423 -9.43 -11.05 22.87
C VAL A 423 -9.86 -10.52 21.49
N PHE A 424 -9.11 -10.85 20.44
CA PHE A 424 -9.46 -10.49 19.06
C PHE A 424 -8.75 -11.38 18.04
N VAL A 425 -9.28 -11.38 16.82
CA VAL A 425 -8.65 -12.04 15.68
C VAL A 425 -8.13 -10.97 14.72
N PHE A 426 -6.97 -11.21 14.11
CA PHE A 426 -6.49 -10.39 13.00
C PHE A 426 -5.78 -11.24 11.94
N SER A 427 -5.69 -10.70 10.72
CA SER A 427 -4.95 -11.33 9.63
C SER A 427 -3.70 -10.52 9.27
N GLU A 428 -2.56 -11.17 9.13
CA GLU A 428 -1.32 -10.54 8.66
C GLU A 428 -0.51 -11.51 7.80
N ALA A 429 0.06 -11.04 6.68
CA ALA A 429 0.89 -11.84 5.77
C ALA A 429 0.27 -13.21 5.40
N GLN A 430 -1.04 -13.23 5.08
CA GLN A 430 -1.82 -14.45 4.74
C GLN A 430 -1.90 -15.50 5.86
N SER A 431 -1.50 -15.15 7.09
CA SER A 431 -1.69 -15.98 8.28
C SER A 431 -2.77 -15.36 9.16
N LEU A 432 -3.50 -16.22 9.85
CA LEU A 432 -4.53 -15.82 10.80
C LEU A 432 -3.99 -15.90 12.21
N PHE A 433 -4.34 -14.91 13.04
CA PHE A 433 -3.85 -14.81 14.39
C PHE A 433 -4.99 -14.59 15.38
N LEU A 434 -4.95 -15.32 16.48
CA LEU A 434 -5.80 -15.11 17.64
C LEU A 434 -4.95 -14.47 18.74
N PHE A 435 -5.30 -13.25 19.13
CA PHE A 435 -4.77 -12.64 20.34
C PHE A 435 -5.68 -13.01 21.52
N TRP A 436 -5.10 -13.67 22.52
CA TRP A 436 -5.81 -14.19 23.67
C TRP A 436 -5.08 -13.83 24.96
N LYS A 437 -5.56 -12.80 25.69
CA LYS A 437 -5.01 -12.40 27.00
C LYS A 437 -3.47 -12.31 27.00
N GLY A 438 -2.92 -11.61 26.01
CA GLY A 438 -1.48 -11.41 25.88
C GLY A 438 -0.72 -12.52 25.13
N LYS A 439 -1.37 -13.65 24.85
CA LYS A 439 -0.80 -14.73 24.03
C LYS A 439 -1.21 -14.56 22.56
N LEU A 440 -0.29 -14.83 21.65
CA LEU A 440 -0.54 -14.83 20.22
C LEU A 440 -0.50 -16.26 19.67
N GLU A 441 -1.59 -16.70 19.06
CA GLU A 441 -1.69 -18.00 18.42
C GLU A 441 -1.82 -17.84 16.89
N LYS A 442 -1.02 -18.60 16.14
CA LYS A 442 -1.00 -18.55 14.67
C LYS A 442 -1.74 -19.74 14.08
N TYR A 443 -2.56 -19.48 13.06
CA TYR A 443 -3.34 -20.48 12.33
C TYR A 443 -2.95 -20.48 10.85
N ALA A 444 -2.81 -21.69 10.30
CA ALA A 444 -2.39 -21.90 8.91
C ALA A 444 -3.55 -21.82 7.92
N SER A 445 -4.78 -22.08 8.38
CA SER A 445 -5.99 -22.04 7.57
C SER A 445 -7.17 -21.39 8.33
N PRO A 446 -8.16 -20.84 7.61
CA PRO A 446 -9.40 -20.38 8.22
C PRO A 446 -10.19 -21.50 8.88
N GLU A 447 -10.12 -22.72 8.34
CA GLU A 447 -10.80 -23.88 8.93
C GLU A 447 -10.21 -24.24 10.30
N ASP A 448 -8.90 -24.14 10.48
CA ASP A 448 -8.25 -24.40 11.77
C ASP A 448 -8.61 -23.34 12.80
N LEU A 449 -8.60 -22.07 12.40
CA LEU A 449 -9.06 -20.98 13.26
C LEU A 449 -10.54 -21.20 13.62
N ARG A 450 -11.37 -21.56 12.65
CA ARG A 450 -12.80 -21.82 12.85
C ARG A 450 -13.03 -22.95 13.85
N LYS A 451 -12.33 -24.08 13.72
CA LYS A 451 -12.40 -25.18 14.70
C LYS A 451 -12.02 -24.71 16.10
N LYS A 452 -10.99 -23.86 16.22
CA LYS A 452 -10.61 -23.29 17.52
C LYS A 452 -11.70 -22.39 18.08
N LEU A 453 -12.28 -21.51 17.26
CA LEU A 453 -13.34 -20.61 17.70
C LEU A 453 -14.62 -21.38 18.08
N GLU A 454 -15.00 -22.41 17.32
CA GLU A 454 -16.10 -23.33 17.67
C GLU A 454 -15.85 -24.03 19.01
N GLN A 455 -14.60 -24.47 19.27
CA GLN A 455 -14.22 -25.04 20.56
C GLN A 455 -14.35 -24.03 21.70
N LEU A 456 -13.84 -22.81 21.52
CA LEU A 456 -13.91 -21.74 22.52
C LEU A 456 -15.34 -21.32 22.81
N ASP A 457 -16.20 -21.27 21.78
CA ASP A 457 -17.62 -20.94 21.93
C ASP A 457 -18.38 -22.03 22.68
N ARG A 458 -18.09 -23.32 22.42
CA ARG A 458 -18.62 -24.42 23.25
C ARG A 458 -18.18 -24.28 24.70
N GLN A 459 -16.89 -24.04 24.94
CA GLN A 459 -16.36 -23.81 26.29
C GLN A 459 -17.03 -22.63 26.98
N TYR A 460 -17.27 -21.53 26.26
CA TYR A 460 -18.01 -20.39 26.78
C TYR A 460 -19.42 -20.81 27.25
N ARG A 461 -20.18 -21.51 26.40
CA ARG A 461 -21.54 -21.99 26.73
C ARG A 461 -21.53 -23.01 27.86
N ASP A 462 -20.54 -23.88 27.91
CA ASP A 462 -20.42 -24.91 28.95
C ASP A 462 -20.17 -24.26 30.31
N VAL A 463 -19.26 -23.28 30.37
CA VAL A 463 -18.98 -22.49 31.57
C VAL A 463 -20.19 -21.62 31.95
N GLU A 464 -20.86 -20.99 30.98
CA GLU A 464 -22.09 -20.23 31.20
C GLU A 464 -23.25 -21.12 31.71
N SER A 465 -23.29 -22.39 31.32
CA SER A 465 -24.31 -23.34 31.79
C SER A 465 -24.18 -23.66 33.28
N LEU A 466 -22.95 -23.65 33.83
CA LEU A 466 -22.73 -23.80 35.27
C LEU A 466 -23.40 -22.67 36.03
N TRP A 467 -23.22 -21.43 35.57
CA TRP A 467 -23.91 -20.26 36.11
C TRP A 467 -25.43 -20.44 36.10
N LYS A 468 -25.99 -20.78 34.93
CA LYS A 468 -27.45 -20.95 34.78
C LYS A 468 -28.03 -22.05 35.68
N LYS A 469 -27.25 -23.09 35.99
CA LYS A 469 -27.65 -24.18 36.89
C LYS A 469 -27.64 -23.76 38.37
N MET A 470 -26.85 -22.76 38.75
CA MET A 470 -26.82 -22.24 40.12
C MET A 470 -28.07 -21.42 40.47
N GLY A 471 -28.73 -20.82 39.46
CA GLY A 471 -30.00 -20.11 39.64
C GLY A 471 -29.87 -18.98 40.67
N ASP A 472 -30.77 -18.95 41.66
CA ASP A 472 -30.77 -17.98 42.75
C ASP A 472 -29.61 -18.16 43.74
N ASN A 473 -28.89 -19.30 43.70
CA ASN A 473 -27.76 -19.60 44.57
C ASN A 473 -26.41 -19.18 43.96
N ALA A 474 -26.42 -18.37 42.91
CA ALA A 474 -25.20 -17.95 42.24
C ALA A 474 -24.58 -16.72 42.95
N PRO A 475 -23.27 -16.72 43.26
CA PRO A 475 -22.59 -15.60 43.90
C PRO A 475 -22.77 -14.24 43.18
N GLU A 476 -22.72 -13.14 43.93
CA GLU A 476 -22.77 -11.80 43.38
C GLU A 476 -21.48 -11.48 42.58
N ASN A 477 -21.59 -10.77 41.44
CA ASN A 477 -20.48 -10.30 40.59
C ASN A 477 -19.69 -11.35 39.80
N ILE A 478 -20.36 -12.40 39.36
CA ILE A 478 -19.76 -13.43 38.50
C ILE A 478 -19.75 -12.99 37.03
N LYS A 479 -18.68 -13.37 36.33
CA LYS A 479 -18.50 -13.08 34.90
C LYS A 479 -17.71 -14.19 34.22
N VAL A 480 -18.05 -14.50 32.98
CA VAL A 480 -17.23 -15.36 32.12
C VAL A 480 -16.10 -14.53 31.53
N ILE A 481 -14.86 -14.95 31.75
CA ILE A 481 -13.66 -14.25 31.29
C ILE A 481 -12.78 -15.16 30.43
N PRO A 482 -12.01 -14.61 29.47
CA PRO A 482 -10.96 -15.36 28.81
C PRO A 482 -9.80 -15.64 29.77
N ASP A 483 -9.24 -16.85 29.70
CA ASP A 483 -8.09 -17.26 30.50
C ASP A 483 -7.20 -18.30 29.80
N ILE A 484 -6.12 -18.72 30.46
CA ILE A 484 -5.15 -19.71 29.98
C ILE A 484 -5.05 -20.82 31.02
N LEU A 485 -5.38 -22.04 30.62
CA LEU A 485 -5.24 -23.26 31.42
C LEU A 485 -4.28 -24.20 30.70
N ASP A 486 -3.23 -24.65 31.38
CA ASP A 486 -2.17 -25.52 30.84
C ASP A 486 -1.59 -25.02 29.50
N GLY A 487 -1.41 -23.70 29.41
CA GLY A 487 -0.89 -23.05 28.21
C GLY A 487 -1.87 -23.01 27.03
N LYS A 488 -3.13 -23.43 27.20
CA LYS A 488 -4.19 -23.37 26.18
C LYS A 488 -5.21 -22.27 26.50
N SER A 489 -5.60 -21.52 25.47
CA SER A 489 -6.71 -20.56 25.57
C SER A 489 -8.03 -21.27 25.89
N THR A 490 -8.72 -20.77 26.91
CA THR A 490 -10.02 -21.26 27.42
C THR A 490 -10.83 -20.12 28.03
N TYR A 491 -12.11 -20.37 28.33
CA TYR A 491 -12.91 -19.51 29.20
C TYR A 491 -12.92 -20.02 30.64
N ALA A 492 -13.09 -19.10 31.59
CA ALA A 492 -13.28 -19.38 33.00
C ALA A 492 -14.45 -18.54 33.54
N LEU A 493 -15.16 -19.06 34.54
CA LEU A 493 -16.08 -18.28 35.36
C LEU A 493 -15.26 -17.64 36.48
N GLU A 494 -15.17 -16.32 36.49
CA GLU A 494 -14.52 -15.57 37.58
C GLU A 494 -15.57 -15.07 38.56
N MET A 495 -15.32 -15.34 39.84
CA MET A 495 -16.13 -14.93 40.99
C MET A 495 -15.24 -14.49 42.13
N LEU A 496 -15.82 -13.90 43.17
CA LEU A 496 -15.10 -13.55 44.39
C LEU A 496 -15.42 -14.57 45.48
N ASP A 497 -14.44 -14.98 46.26
CA ASP A 497 -14.64 -15.78 47.47
C ASP A 497 -15.08 -14.89 48.66
N GLU A 498 -15.31 -15.51 49.83
CA GLU A 498 -15.69 -14.82 51.07
C GLU A 498 -14.71 -13.70 51.50
N ASN A 499 -13.45 -13.75 51.05
CA ASN A 499 -12.43 -12.75 51.36
C ASN A 499 -12.35 -11.64 50.30
N GLY A 500 -13.17 -11.73 49.24
CA GLY A 500 -13.14 -10.82 48.10
C GLY A 500 -12.03 -11.15 47.09
N ASP A 501 -11.42 -12.34 47.17
CA ASP A 501 -10.35 -12.74 46.26
C ASP A 501 -10.90 -13.47 45.02
N PRO A 502 -10.26 -13.32 43.84
CA PRO A 502 -10.76 -13.91 42.61
C PRO A 502 -10.57 -15.43 42.58
N LEU A 503 -11.67 -16.14 42.37
CA LEU A 503 -11.76 -17.58 42.14
C LEU A 503 -12.15 -17.84 40.69
N GLN A 504 -11.51 -18.80 40.04
CA GLN A 504 -11.75 -19.11 38.62
C GLN A 504 -12.16 -20.57 38.43
N VAL A 505 -13.27 -20.80 37.74
CA VAL A 505 -13.84 -22.13 37.49
C VAL A 505 -13.77 -22.46 35.99
N TYR A 506 -13.30 -23.66 35.68
CA TYR A 506 -13.11 -24.14 34.31
C TYR A 506 -13.94 -25.39 34.07
N MET A 507 -14.53 -25.51 32.89
CA MET A 507 -15.11 -26.77 32.42
C MET A 507 -14.10 -27.51 31.54
N THR A 508 -13.73 -28.72 31.91
CA THR A 508 -12.87 -29.61 31.12
C THR A 508 -13.57 -30.94 30.84
N GLU A 509 -12.98 -31.76 29.99
CA GLU A 509 -13.49 -33.12 29.70
C GLU A 509 -13.43 -34.04 30.93
N GLU A 510 -12.55 -33.75 31.89
CA GLU A 510 -12.39 -34.51 33.12
C GLU A 510 -13.35 -34.05 34.24
N GLY A 511 -14.02 -32.90 34.07
CA GLY A 511 -14.93 -32.32 35.03
C GLY A 511 -14.72 -30.81 35.22
N VAL A 512 -15.15 -30.30 36.36
CA VAL A 512 -15.01 -28.89 36.75
C VAL A 512 -13.73 -28.72 37.56
N LEU A 513 -12.83 -27.85 37.10
CA LEU A 513 -11.63 -27.47 37.83
C LEU A 513 -11.83 -26.10 38.49
N LEU A 514 -11.35 -25.95 39.72
CA LEU A 514 -11.30 -24.65 40.39
C LEU A 514 -9.85 -24.23 40.61
N ARG A 515 -9.55 -22.98 40.24
CA ARG A 515 -8.32 -22.27 40.59
C ARG A 515 -8.64 -21.29 41.70
N LEU A 516 -7.98 -21.48 42.83
CA LEU A 516 -8.08 -20.60 43.99
C LEU A 516 -7.31 -19.29 43.74
N SER A 517 -7.56 -18.29 44.58
CA SER A 517 -6.89 -16.98 44.54
C SER A 517 -5.36 -17.04 44.62
N ASN A 518 -4.82 -18.05 45.31
CA ASN A 518 -3.39 -18.34 45.37
C ASN A 518 -2.80 -18.95 44.08
N GLY A 519 -3.61 -19.10 43.03
CA GLY A 519 -3.23 -19.65 41.73
C GLY A 519 -3.15 -21.17 41.66
N LYS A 520 -3.39 -21.90 42.76
CA LYS A 520 -3.40 -23.36 42.76
C LYS A 520 -4.71 -23.90 42.22
N LEU A 521 -4.62 -24.93 41.39
CA LEU A 521 -5.75 -25.76 40.99
C LEU A 521 -6.04 -26.78 42.09
N LEU A 522 -7.32 -27.12 42.29
CA LEU A 522 -7.68 -28.27 43.12
C LEU A 522 -7.11 -29.57 42.53
N ASP A 523 -6.66 -30.47 43.40
CA ASP A 523 -6.00 -31.73 43.03
C ASP A 523 -6.90 -32.71 42.27
N LYS A 524 -8.23 -32.51 42.29
CA LYS A 524 -9.21 -33.36 41.60
C LYS A 524 -10.28 -32.53 40.89
N PRO A 525 -10.61 -32.86 39.63
CA PRO A 525 -11.81 -32.36 38.97
C PRO A 525 -13.07 -32.75 39.74
N LEU A 526 -14.02 -31.83 39.86
CA LEU A 526 -15.33 -32.06 40.46
C LEU A 526 -16.35 -32.40 39.38
N THR A 527 -17.42 -33.11 39.75
CA THR A 527 -18.60 -33.15 38.89
C THR A 527 -19.28 -31.78 38.85
N PRO A 528 -20.06 -31.44 37.80
CA PRO A 528 -20.81 -30.18 37.76
C PRO A 528 -21.72 -29.95 38.98
N GLN A 529 -22.27 -31.02 39.55
CA GLN A 529 -23.13 -30.94 40.74
C GLN A 529 -22.33 -30.63 42.01
N GLU A 530 -21.21 -31.34 42.23
CA GLU A 530 -20.29 -31.07 43.34
C GLU A 530 -19.70 -29.65 43.25
N ALA A 531 -19.38 -29.19 42.04
CA ALA A 531 -18.90 -27.84 41.82
C ALA A 531 -19.96 -26.79 42.15
N THR A 532 -21.20 -26.96 41.69
CA THR A 532 -22.31 -26.04 42.03
C THR A 532 -22.55 -26.00 43.54
N GLN A 533 -22.58 -27.16 44.22
CA GLN A 533 -22.77 -27.22 45.66
C GLN A 533 -21.63 -26.53 46.40
N LYS A 534 -20.38 -26.81 46.03
CA LYS A 534 -19.20 -26.21 46.66
C LYS A 534 -19.10 -24.70 46.38
N ILE A 535 -19.55 -24.24 45.22
CA ILE A 535 -19.60 -22.83 44.86
C ILE A 535 -20.68 -22.09 45.66
N SER A 536 -21.83 -22.71 45.91
CA SER A 536 -22.89 -22.12 46.76
C SER A 536 -22.55 -22.12 48.26
N GLU A 537 -21.49 -22.82 48.65
CA GLU A 537 -20.96 -22.82 50.02
C GLU A 537 -19.87 -21.74 50.25
N PHE A 538 -19.40 -21.08 49.18
CA PHE A 538 -18.55 -19.88 49.24
C PHE A 538 -19.41 -18.62 49.14
#